data_AF-A0AAV8XKT9-F1
#
_entry.id   AF-A0AAV8XKT9-F1
#
_cell.length_a   1.000
_cell.length_b   1.000
_cell.length_c   1.000
_cell.angle_alpha   90.00
_cell.angle_beta   90.00
_cell.angle_gamma   90.00
#
_symmetry.space_group_name_H-M   'P 1'
#
loop_
_entity.id
_entity.type
_entity.pdbx_description
1 polymer ?
#
loop_
_entity_poly.entity_id
_entity_poly.type
_entity_poly.pdbx_seq_one_letter_code
_entity_poly.pdbx_strand_id
1 'polypeptide(L)'
;MYLAFFEVIAIAWFYGAWKLSANVKSMTGRRPGLFIKLCWLIITPLMILALWIFLIIDYEPPTYNNGVYHYPGWAIAIGWIIAALSIVCIPCYMIVVFIQTPGATVMEKLKKFHKI
;
A
#
# COMPACT_ATOMS: atom_id res chain seq x y z
N MET A 1 5.44 -8.75 -2.87
CA MET A 1 6.23 -7.49 -2.89
C MET A 1 5.43 -6.32 -3.46
N TYR A 2 4.85 -6.45 -4.66
CA TYR A 2 3.97 -5.42 -5.25
C TYR A 2 2.83 -4.99 -4.31
N LEU A 3 2.09 -5.94 -3.72
CA LEU A 3 1.04 -5.65 -2.73
C LEU A 3 1.54 -4.79 -1.55
N ALA A 4 2.60 -5.27 -0.89
CA ALA A 4 3.21 -4.60 0.27
C ALA A 4 3.75 -3.20 -0.05
N PHE A 5 4.23 -2.98 -1.27
CA PHE A 5 4.67 -1.66 -1.72
C PHE A 5 3.52 -0.65 -1.72
N PHE A 6 2.38 -1.00 -2.32
CA PHE A 6 1.20 -0.13 -2.35
C PHE A 6 0.59 0.06 -0.96
N GLU A 7 0.54 -0.98 -0.13
CA GLU A 7 0.07 -0.88 1.25
C GLU A 7 0.93 0.07 2.10
N VAL A 8 2.25 -0.05 2.02
CA VAL A 8 3.16 0.81 2.80
C VAL A 8 3.10 2.25 2.30
N ILE A 9 3.00 2.48 0.99
CA ILE A 9 2.78 3.84 0.45
C ILE A 9 1.45 4.42 0.95
N ALA A 10 0.38 3.63 0.91
CA ALA A 10 -0.93 4.04 1.40
C ALA A 10 -0.86 4.44 2.88
N ILE A 11 -0.20 3.65 3.72
CA ILE A 11 -0.10 3.93 5.15
C ILE A 11 0.85 5.10 5.44
N ALA A 12 2.01 5.15 4.78
CA ALA A 12 3.03 6.16 5.06
C ALA A 12 2.60 7.57 4.62
N TRP A 13 1.99 7.69 3.44
CA TRP A 13 1.64 8.98 2.84
C TRP A 13 0.16 9.34 2.94
N PHE A 14 -0.78 8.40 2.68
CA PHE A 14 -2.22 8.73 2.71
C PHE A 14 -2.79 8.70 4.13
N TYR A 15 -2.46 7.66 4.92
CA TYR A 15 -2.90 7.58 6.32
C TYR A 15 -2.05 8.49 7.23
N GLY A 16 -0.76 8.63 6.92
CA GLY A 16 0.17 9.53 7.58
C GLY A 16 0.78 8.95 8.85
N ALA A 17 2.11 9.08 8.97
CA ALA A 17 2.88 8.57 10.12
C ALA A 17 2.43 9.15 11.48
N TRP A 18 1.81 10.34 11.50
CA TRP A 18 1.27 10.96 12.70
C TRP A 18 0.05 10.23 13.26
N LYS A 19 -0.90 9.88 12.38
CA LYS A 19 -2.09 9.12 12.73
C LYS A 19 -1.73 7.70 13.15
N LEU A 20 -0.77 7.09 12.45
CA LEU A 20 -0.19 5.80 12.82
C LEU A 20 0.46 5.86 14.21
N SER A 21 1.27 6.87 14.49
CA SER A 21 1.88 7.06 15.80
C SER A 21 0.85 7.30 16.91
N ALA A 22 -0.27 7.96 16.63
CA ALA A 22 -1.35 8.16 17.60
C ALA A 22 -2.05 6.84 17.93
N ASN A 23 -2.34 6.01 16.93
CA ASN A 23 -2.88 4.67 17.13
C ASN A 23 -1.94 3.79 17.95
N VAL A 24 -0.65 3.77 17.62
CA VAL A 24 0.35 3.01 18.39
C VAL A 24 0.43 3.49 19.84
N LYS A 25 0.30 4.80 20.09
CA LYS A 25 0.22 5.33 21.46
C LYS A 25 -1.02 4.83 22.19
N SER A 26 -2.18 4.78 21.52
CA SER A 26 -3.42 4.28 22.11
C SER A 26 -3.34 2.80 22.48
N MET A 27 -2.59 2.00 21.72
CA MET A 27 -2.44 0.56 21.97
C MET A 27 -1.38 0.26 23.05
N THR A 28 -0.28 1.00 23.05
CA THR A 28 0.92 0.68 23.85
C THR A 28 1.15 1.64 25.02
N GLY A 29 0.35 2.70 25.15
CA GLY A 29 0.48 3.75 26.16
C GLY A 29 1.66 4.72 25.98
N ARG A 30 2.66 4.38 25.16
CA ARG A 30 3.86 5.18 24.90
C ARG A 30 3.89 5.74 23.48
N ARG A 31 4.37 6.98 23.31
CA ARG A 31 4.57 7.56 21.97
C ARG A 31 5.85 6.99 21.35
N PRO A 32 5.81 6.46 20.12
CA PRO A 32 7.02 6.09 19.41
C PRO A 32 7.89 7.32 19.18
N GLY A 33 9.20 7.18 19.38
CA GLY A 33 10.18 8.25 19.21
C GLY A 33 10.25 8.77 17.77
N LEU A 34 10.84 9.95 17.59
CA LEU A 34 10.92 10.62 16.27
C LEU A 34 11.69 9.77 15.25
N PHE A 35 12.72 9.03 15.68
CA PHE A 35 13.48 8.11 14.84
C PHE A 35 12.63 7.00 14.22
N ILE A 36 11.73 6.40 15.00
CA ILE A 36 10.82 5.34 14.52
C ILE A 36 9.84 5.91 13.50
N LYS A 37 9.33 7.13 13.74
CA LYS A 37 8.45 7.81 12.78
C LYS A 37 9.15 8.09 11.45
N LEU A 38 10.40 8.56 11.51
CA LEU A 38 11.20 8.84 10.31
C LEU A 38 11.50 7.55 9.54
N CYS A 39 11.78 6.47 10.27
CA CYS A 39 11.97 5.14 9.69
C CYS A 39 10.70 4.66 8.95
N TRP A 40 9.52 4.85 9.53
CA TRP A 40 8.26 4.48 8.87
C TRP A 40 7.93 5.34 7.64
N LEU A 41 8.26 6.64 7.69
CA LEU A 41 7.90 7.56 6.60
C LEU A 41 8.89 7.51 5.43
N ILE A 42 10.17 7.21 5.67
CA ILE A 42 11.23 7.30 4.66
C ILE A 42 11.90 5.95 4.42
N ILE A 43 12.42 5.31 5.46
CA ILE A 43 13.25 4.12 5.32
C ILE A 43 12.42 2.94 4.83
N THR A 44 11.23 2.75 5.41
CA THR A 44 10.34 1.62 5.09
C THR A 44 9.86 1.65 3.63
N PRO A 45 9.31 2.76 3.10
CA PRO A 45 8.94 2.81 1.69
C PRO A 45 10.15 2.72 0.75
N LEU A 46 11.30 3.29 1.12
CA LEU A 46 12.52 3.21 0.31
C LEU A 46 13.06 1.79 0.19
N MET A 47 13.12 1.05 1.31
CA MET A 47 13.57 -0.34 1.32
C MET A 47 12.67 -1.25 0.48
N ILE A 48 11.35 -1.09 0.61
CA ILE A 48 10.40 -1.90 -0.15
C ILE A 48 10.44 -1.54 -1.64
N LEU A 49 10.62 -0.26 -1.97
CA LEU A 49 10.83 0.19 -3.36
C LEU A 49 12.08 -0.46 -3.95
N ALA A 50 13.20 -0.46 -3.23
CA ALA A 50 14.44 -1.09 -3.68
C ALA A 50 14.25 -2.59 -3.93
N LEU A 51 13.64 -3.31 -2.97
CA LEU A 51 13.36 -4.74 -3.12
C LEU A 51 12.44 -5.04 -4.29
N TRP A 52 11.46 -4.17 -4.55
CA TRP A 52 10.54 -4.34 -5.68
C TRP A 52 11.26 -4.13 -7.02
N ILE A 53 12.17 -3.17 -7.11
CA ILE A 53 13.00 -2.95 -8.32
C ILE A 53 13.92 -4.14 -8.58
N PHE A 54 14.61 -4.65 -7.56
CA PHE A 54 15.44 -5.85 -7.71
C PHE A 54 14.62 -7.04 -8.19
N LEU A 55 13.39 -7.21 -7.67
CA LEU A 55 12.48 -8.27 -8.11
C LEU A 55 12.07 -8.15 -9.58
N ILE A 56 11.98 -6.93 -10.12
CA ILE A 56 11.67 -6.70 -11.54
C ILE A 56 12.89 -7.00 -12.41
N ILE A 57 14.09 -6.63 -11.96
CA ILE A 57 15.33 -6.88 -12.69
C ILE A 57 15.57 -8.39 -12.82
N ASP A 58 15.37 -9.13 -11.74
CA ASP A 58 15.52 -10.60 -11.70
C ASP A 58 14.23 -11.34 -12.11
N TYR A 59 13.28 -10.66 -12.76
CA TYR A 59 12.01 -11.28 -13.14
C TYR A 59 12.19 -12.26 -14.29
N GLU A 60 12.25 -13.55 -13.96
CA GLU A 60 12.08 -14.62 -14.94
C GLU A 60 10.61 -15.01 -15.08
N PRO A 61 10.07 -15.14 -16.31
CA PRO A 61 8.71 -15.58 -16.52
C PRO A 61 8.54 -16.99 -15.90
N PRO A 62 7.43 -17.23 -15.17
CA PRO A 62 7.23 -18.51 -14.50
C PRO A 62 7.21 -19.63 -15.54
N THR A 63 8.13 -20.58 -15.43
CA THR A 63 8.15 -21.78 -16.25
C THR A 63 7.64 -22.97 -15.45
N TYR A 64 6.93 -23.87 -16.13
CA TYR A 64 6.47 -25.12 -15.53
C TYR A 64 7.27 -26.29 -16.13
N ASN A 65 7.61 -27.27 -15.29
CA ASN A 65 8.40 -28.45 -15.67
C ASN A 65 9.81 -28.12 -16.23
N ASN A 66 10.67 -27.47 -15.42
CA ASN A 66 12.07 -27.11 -15.77
C ASN A 66 12.22 -26.38 -17.14
N GLY A 67 11.38 -25.39 -17.42
CA GLY A 67 11.49 -24.60 -18.66
C GLY A 67 10.83 -25.21 -19.90
N VAL A 68 10.23 -26.40 -19.82
CA VAL A 68 9.58 -27.04 -20.98
C VAL A 68 8.25 -26.39 -21.33
N TYR A 69 7.54 -25.84 -20.33
CA TYR A 69 6.25 -25.20 -20.54
C TYR A 69 6.32 -23.70 -20.22
N HIS A 70 6.22 -22.89 -21.27
CA HIS A 70 6.08 -21.44 -21.19
C HIS A 70 4.60 -21.08 -21.05
N TYR A 71 4.26 -20.34 -20.00
CA TYR A 71 2.91 -19.83 -19.86
C TYR A 71 2.58 -18.86 -21.00
N PRO A 72 1.42 -19.01 -21.65
CA PRO A 72 0.99 -18.07 -22.67
C PRO A 72 0.72 -16.70 -22.03
N GLY A 73 0.99 -15.61 -22.77
CA GLY A 73 0.91 -14.24 -22.24
C GLY A 73 -0.45 -13.86 -21.63
N TRP A 74 -1.55 -14.47 -22.09
CA TRP A 74 -2.88 -14.26 -21.51
C TRP A 74 -3.00 -14.82 -20.08
N ALA A 75 -2.34 -15.93 -19.77
CA ALA A 75 -2.36 -16.53 -18.43
C ALA A 75 -1.56 -15.66 -17.45
N ILE A 76 -0.44 -15.12 -17.92
CA ILE A 76 0.36 -14.15 -17.16
C ILE A 76 -0.47 -12.88 -16.90
N ALA A 77 -1.18 -12.36 -17.90
CA ALA A 77 -2.05 -11.19 -17.74
C ALA A 77 -3.17 -11.44 -16.71
N ILE A 78 -3.81 -12.62 -16.72
CA ILE A 78 -4.80 -13.00 -15.70
C ILE A 78 -4.17 -13.03 -14.31
N GLY A 79 -2.96 -13.58 -14.16
CA GLY A 79 -2.24 -13.59 -12.89
C GLY A 79 -2.01 -12.18 -12.33
N TRP A 80 -1.62 -11.23 -13.17
CA TRP A 80 -1.46 -9.83 -12.78
C TRP A 80 -2.80 -9.15 -12.44
N ILE A 81 -3.89 -9.48 -13.15
CA ILE A 81 -5.23 -8.94 -12.85
C ILE A 81 -5.72 -9.43 -11.49
N ILE A 82 -5.56 -10.73 -11.19
CA ILE A 82 -5.93 -11.30 -9.88
C ILE A 82 -5.10 -10.64 -8.77
N ALA A 83 -3.80 -10.45 -8.99
CA ALA A 83 -2.93 -9.74 -8.04
C ALA A 83 -3.38 -8.28 -7.84
N ALA A 84 -3.74 -7.56 -8.90
CA ALA A 84 -4.20 -6.18 -8.83
C ALA A 84 -5.57 -6.04 -8.13
N LEU A 85 -6.47 -7.02 -8.30
CA LEU A 85 -7.79 -7.03 -7.67
C LEU A 85 -7.68 -6.99 -6.13
N SER A 86 -6.69 -7.67 -5.56
CA SER A 86 -6.45 -7.67 -4.11
C SER A 86 -6.10 -6.27 -3.56
N ILE A 87 -5.37 -5.44 -4.32
CA ILE A 87 -5.01 -4.08 -3.88
C ILE A 87 -6.19 -3.14 -4.00
N VAL A 88 -6.98 -3.26 -5.07
CA VAL A 88 -8.10 -2.36 -5.38
C VAL A 88 -9.14 -2.28 -4.26
N CYS A 89 -9.28 -3.32 -3.45
CA CYS A 89 -10.20 -3.34 -2.30
C CYS A 89 -9.93 -2.21 -1.29
N ILE A 90 -8.66 -1.87 -1.02
CA ILE A 90 -8.26 -0.85 -0.04
C ILE A 90 -8.65 0.57 -0.48
N PRO A 91 -8.26 1.07 -1.67
CA PRO A 91 -8.71 2.37 -2.17
C PRO A 91 -10.21 2.39 -2.46
N CYS A 92 -10.81 1.29 -2.93
CA CYS A 92 -12.26 1.21 -3.09
C CYS A 92 -12.98 1.44 -1.75
N TYR A 93 -12.52 0.81 -0.67
CA TYR A 93 -13.08 1.05 0.65
C TYR A 93 -12.89 2.51 1.11
N MET A 94 -11.71 3.09 0.88
CA MET A 94 -11.46 4.52 1.13
C MET A 94 -12.45 5.41 0.37
N ILE A 95 -12.70 5.12 -0.92
CA ILE A 95 -13.64 5.88 -1.77
C ILE A 95 -15.08 5.72 -1.27
N VAL A 96 -15.50 4.50 -0.90
CA VAL A 96 -16.83 4.24 -0.36
C VAL A 96 -17.06 5.03 0.93
N VAL A 97 -16.11 5.00 1.87
CA VAL A 97 -16.17 5.78 3.11
C VAL A 97 -16.17 7.29 2.79
N PHE A 98 -15.37 7.73 1.82
CA PHE A 98 -15.35 9.14 1.38
C PHE A 98 -16.71 9.58 0.81
N ILE A 99 -17.37 8.75 0.00
CA ILE A 99 -18.69 9.04 -0.57
C ILE A 99 -19.76 9.06 0.52
N GLN A 100 -19.77 8.06 1.41
CA GLN A 100 -20.75 7.90 2.48
C GLN A 100 -20.62 8.95 3.60
N THR A 101 -19.47 9.62 3.74
CA THR A 101 -19.29 10.71 4.71
C THR A 101 -20.20 11.90 4.31
N PRO A 102 -21.15 12.36 5.14
CA PRO A 102 -22.02 13.48 4.79
C PRO A 102 -21.22 14.80 4.78
N GLY A 103 -21.15 15.45 3.62
CA GLY A 103 -20.50 16.74 3.40
C GLY A 103 -20.72 17.21 1.95
N ALA A 104 -21.17 18.44 1.74
CA ALA A 104 -21.66 18.91 0.44
C ALA A 104 -20.56 19.23 -0.60
N THR A 105 -19.29 19.34 -0.18
CA THR A 105 -18.18 19.74 -1.06
C THR A 105 -16.92 18.91 -0.82
N VAL A 106 -16.23 18.51 -1.90
CA VAL A 106 -14.98 17.70 -1.87
C VAL A 106 -13.93 18.32 -0.94
N MET A 107 -13.86 19.65 -0.88
CA MET A 107 -12.97 20.41 0.01
C MET A 107 -13.32 20.33 1.51
N GLU A 108 -14.60 20.20 1.88
CA GLU A 108 -15.00 20.00 3.28
C GLU A 108 -14.72 18.58 3.74
N LYS A 109 -14.95 17.58 2.89
CA LYS A 109 -14.63 16.17 3.18
C LYS A 109 -13.12 15.98 3.39
N LEU A 110 -12.28 16.58 2.55
CA LEU A 110 -10.81 16.58 2.72
C LEU A 110 -10.37 17.30 4.00
N LYS A 111 -10.96 18.45 4.33
CA LYS A 111 -10.69 19.17 5.59
C LYS A 111 -11.11 18.36 6.83
N LYS A 112 -12.20 17.61 6.78
CA LYS A 112 -12.64 16.73 7.88
C LYS A 112 -11.76 15.50 8.01
N PHE A 113 -11.36 14.89 6.90
CA PHE A 113 -10.49 13.70 6.88
C PHE A 113 -9.08 13.98 7.43
N HIS A 114 -8.54 15.17 7.19
CA HIS A 114 -7.24 15.60 7.73
C HIS A 114 -7.27 16.01 9.22
N LYS A 115 -8.46 16.21 9.80
CA LYS A 115 -8.64 16.69 11.18
C LYS A 115 -8.92 15.58 12.20
N ILE A 116 -9.19 14.36 11.73
CA ILE A 116 -9.25 13.14 12.55
C ILE A 116 -7.83 12.61 12.66
#